data_AF-A0A660SQF8-F1
#
_entry.id   AF-A0A660SQF8-F1
#
_cell.length_a   1.000
_cell.length_b   1.000
_cell.length_c   1.000
_cell.angle_alpha   90.00
_cell.angle_beta   90.00
_cell.angle_gamma   90.00
#
_symmetry.space_group_name_H-M   'P 1'
#
loop_
_entity.id
_entity.type
_entity.pdbx_description
1 polymer ?
#
loop_
_entity_poly.entity_id
_entity_poly.type
_entity_poly.pdbx_seq_one_letter_code
_entity_poly.pdbx_strand_id
1 'polypeptide(L)'
;KFFKENPSRGWTSRGYLEEEGDPFRAGGGENNWDFETLVKKYGEENARYIRDALHASDSSGDTVLYYLDVPETGSPEFLSKARERAEERGKHLEVIPATLTLLSRLLGGRGGDEILYVSPGAAIRPSWDNQIMNSEME
;
A
#
# COMPACT_ATOMS: atom_id res chain seq x y z
N LYS A 1 13.50 8.13 -3.35
CA LYS A 1 12.96 9.21 -2.50
C LYS A 1 11.70 8.81 -1.75
N PHE A 2 10.52 8.70 -2.39
CA PHE A 2 9.28 8.54 -1.62
C PHE A 2 9.11 7.17 -0.94
N PHE A 3 9.21 6.06 -1.68
CA PHE A 3 8.84 4.74 -1.12
C PHE A 3 10.03 3.79 -0.94
N LYS A 4 10.99 3.78 -1.86
CA LYS A 4 12.18 2.90 -1.78
C LYS A 4 13.02 3.12 -0.50
N GLU A 5 13.13 4.37 -0.05
CA GLU A 5 13.89 4.73 1.15
C GLU A 5 13.04 4.67 2.42
N ASN A 6 11.72 4.48 2.29
CA ASN A 6 10.76 4.51 3.40
C ASN A 6 9.73 3.40 3.21
N PRO A 7 10.15 2.13 3.30
CA PRO A 7 9.24 1.00 3.24
C PRO A 7 8.26 1.15 4.41
N SER A 8 6.96 1.07 4.12
CA SER A 8 5.84 1.34 5.06
C SER A 8 5.39 2.79 5.23
N ARG A 9 5.94 3.76 4.47
CA ARG A 9 5.33 5.09 4.39
C ARG A 9 3.89 4.99 3.86
N GLY A 10 2.94 5.53 4.61
CA GLY A 10 1.55 5.60 4.21
C GLY A 10 1.34 6.54 3.02
N TRP A 11 0.44 6.15 2.12
CA TRP A 11 0.00 6.98 0.99
C TRP A 11 -1.43 6.61 0.62
N THR A 12 -2.12 7.52 -0.07
CA THR A 12 -3.46 7.32 -0.60
C THR A 12 -3.53 7.75 -2.06
N SER A 13 -4.64 7.45 -2.72
CA SER A 13 -4.95 7.90 -4.08
C SER A 13 -6.47 8.00 -4.23
N ARG A 14 -6.95 8.46 -5.38
CA ARG A 14 -8.39 8.47 -5.68
C ARG A 14 -9.06 7.11 -5.41
N GLY A 15 -8.48 6.00 -5.88
CA GLY A 15 -9.12 4.67 -5.76
C GLY A 15 -9.36 4.27 -4.31
N TYR A 16 -8.42 4.57 -3.40
CA TYR A 16 -8.62 4.28 -1.98
C TYR A 16 -9.67 5.17 -1.32
N LEU A 17 -9.75 6.44 -1.72
CA LEU A 17 -10.80 7.33 -1.23
C LEU A 17 -12.19 6.98 -1.76
N GLU A 18 -12.28 6.38 -2.95
CA GLU A 18 -13.54 5.88 -3.51
C GLU A 18 -14.09 4.68 -2.72
N GLU A 19 -13.22 3.76 -2.30
CA GLU A 19 -13.62 2.56 -1.56
C GLU A 19 -13.94 2.85 -0.08
N GLU A 20 -13.08 3.63 0.59
CA GLU A 20 -13.13 3.73 2.06
C GLU A 20 -13.60 5.11 2.56
N GLY A 21 -13.50 6.16 1.76
CA GLY A 21 -13.87 7.53 2.15
C GLY A 21 -12.93 8.19 3.19
N ASP A 22 -11.91 7.47 3.67
CA ASP A 22 -10.86 7.95 4.57
C ASP A 22 -9.48 7.61 3.98
N PRO A 23 -8.57 8.60 3.82
CA PRO A 23 -7.24 8.36 3.28
C PRO A 23 -6.28 7.65 4.25
N PHE A 24 -6.62 7.58 5.54
CA PHE A 24 -5.79 6.99 6.57
C PHE A 24 -6.27 5.59 6.92
N ARG A 25 -5.74 4.61 6.19
CA ARG A 25 -5.94 3.20 6.55
C ARG A 25 -5.33 2.90 7.90
N ALA A 26 -6.12 2.29 8.78
CA ALA A 26 -5.56 1.42 9.81
C ALA A 26 -4.97 0.21 9.06
N GLY A 27 -3.66 0.01 9.14
CA GLY A 27 -2.99 -1.13 8.53
C GLY A 27 -3.47 -2.45 9.15
N GLY A 28 -4.59 -2.96 8.65
CA GLY A 28 -5.17 -4.23 9.05
C GLY A 28 -5.88 -4.80 7.85
N GLY A 29 -5.33 -5.85 7.24
CA GLY A 29 -6.08 -6.65 6.28
C GLY A 29 -7.34 -7.23 6.93
N GLU A 30 -8.14 -7.98 6.16
CA GLU A 30 -9.39 -8.64 6.59
C GLU A 30 -9.31 -9.48 7.90
N ASN A 31 -8.11 -9.70 8.43
CA ASN A 31 -7.87 -10.30 9.74
C ASN A 31 -7.84 -9.25 10.84
N ASN A 32 -8.94 -8.51 11.03
CA ASN A 32 -9.13 -7.69 12.22
C ASN A 32 -9.52 -8.61 13.40
N TRP A 33 -8.61 -9.53 13.77
CA TRP A 33 -8.85 -10.44 14.89
C TRP A 33 -8.99 -9.59 16.15
N ASP A 34 -10.11 -9.76 16.84
CA ASP A 34 -10.28 -9.11 18.13
C ASP A 34 -9.18 -9.59 19.10
N PHE A 35 -8.91 -8.75 20.09
CA PHE A 35 -7.85 -9.02 21.07
C PHE A 35 -8.07 -10.36 21.79
N GLU A 36 -9.33 -10.75 22.01
CA GLU A 36 -9.68 -12.02 22.63
C GLU A 36 -9.24 -13.23 21.79
N THR A 37 -9.44 -13.17 20.47
CA THR A 37 -8.98 -14.19 19.51
C THR A 37 -7.45 -14.28 19.50
N LEU A 38 -6.76 -13.14 19.58
CA LEU A 38 -5.30 -13.09 19.67
C LEU A 38 -4.80 -13.72 20.97
N VAL A 39 -5.44 -13.41 22.11
CA VAL A 39 -5.11 -14.00 23.42
C VAL A 39 -5.29 -15.50 23.40
N LYS A 40 -6.39 -16.00 22.82
CA LYS A 40 -6.67 -17.44 22.74
C LYS A 40 -5.64 -18.21 21.91
N LYS A 41 -5.13 -17.63 20.82
CA LYS A 41 -4.17 -18.29 19.93
C LYS A 41 -2.72 -18.17 20.39
N TYR A 42 -2.34 -17.03 20.95
CA TYR A 42 -0.94 -16.68 21.17
C TYR A 42 -0.58 -16.38 22.63
N GLY A 43 -1.57 -16.32 23.52
CA GLY A 43 -1.39 -15.84 24.89
C GLY A 43 -1.37 -14.31 24.96
N GLU A 44 -1.57 -13.79 26.17
CA GLU A 44 -1.84 -12.36 26.38
C GLU A 44 -0.67 -11.43 26.03
N GLU A 45 0.56 -11.86 26.31
CA GLU A 45 1.77 -11.11 25.99
C GLU A 45 1.97 -10.97 24.48
N ASN A 46 1.90 -12.10 23.75
CA ASN A 46 2.02 -12.09 22.29
C ASN A 46 0.84 -11.38 21.62
N ALA A 47 -0.37 -11.50 22.19
CA ALA A 47 -1.54 -10.78 21.69
C ALA A 47 -1.35 -9.25 21.78
N ARG A 48 -0.77 -8.75 22.89
CA ARG A 48 -0.37 -7.34 23.01
C ARG A 48 0.65 -6.96 21.96
N TYR A 49 1.72 -7.75 21.83
CA TYR A 49 2.76 -7.48 20.83
C TYR A 49 2.22 -7.45 19.40
N ILE A 50 1.41 -8.43 19.01
CA ILE A 50 0.82 -8.51 17.67
C ILE A 50 -0.11 -7.32 17.42
N ARG A 51 -1.00 -7.00 18.37
CA ARG A 51 -1.88 -5.83 18.28
C ARG A 51 -1.06 -4.55 18.08
N ASP A 52 -0.06 -4.33 18.93
CA ASP A 52 0.75 -3.13 18.88
C ASP A 52 1.56 -3.05 17.58
N ALA A 53 2.05 -4.18 17.06
CA ALA A 53 2.76 -4.26 15.79
C ALA A 53 1.84 -3.99 14.57
N LEU A 54 0.59 -4.48 14.59
CA LEU A 54 -0.39 -4.21 13.54
C LEU A 54 -0.78 -2.72 13.51
N HIS A 55 -0.89 -2.09 14.68
CA HIS A 55 -1.22 -0.66 14.80
C HIS A 55 0.01 0.25 14.86
N ALA A 56 1.22 -0.26 14.65
CA ALA A 56 2.44 0.53 14.69
C ALA A 56 2.53 1.60 13.57
N SER A 57 1.73 1.46 12.51
CA SER A 57 1.63 2.48 11.46
C SER A 57 0.93 3.76 11.94
N ASP A 58 0.01 3.65 12.90
CA ASP A 58 -0.67 4.80 13.53
C ASP A 58 0.27 5.60 14.45
N SER A 59 1.36 4.98 14.92
CA SER A 59 2.36 5.58 15.81
C SER A 59 3.65 6.04 15.10
N SER A 60 3.69 5.96 13.76
CA SER A 60 4.86 6.32 12.93
C SER A 60 5.30 7.78 13.03
N GLY A 61 4.50 8.66 13.65
CA GLY A 61 4.79 10.09 13.75
C GLY A 61 4.75 10.82 12.41
N ASP A 62 4.27 10.17 11.34
CA ASP A 62 4.17 10.76 10.01
C ASP A 62 3.14 11.91 10.04
N THR A 63 3.67 13.13 9.94
CA THR A 63 2.89 14.38 9.88
C THR A 63 2.39 14.70 8.48
N VAL A 64 2.70 13.85 7.49
CA VAL A 64 2.38 14.07 6.08
C VAL A 64 1.44 12.99 5.58
N LEU A 65 0.37 13.38 4.89
CA LEU A 65 -0.43 12.53 4.03
C LEU A 65 0.09 12.68 2.60
N TYR A 66 0.56 11.58 2.01
CA TYR A 66 0.97 11.56 0.61
C TYR A 66 -0.20 11.14 -0.28
N TYR A 67 -0.58 11.97 -1.24
CA TYR A 67 -1.63 11.70 -2.22
C TYR A 67 -1.00 11.48 -3.60
N LEU A 68 -1.19 10.28 -4.16
CA LEU A 68 -0.76 9.97 -5.51
C LEU A 68 -1.81 10.48 -6.51
N ASP A 69 -1.45 11.51 -7.27
CA ASP A 69 -2.30 12.08 -8.32
C ASP A 69 -1.89 11.49 -9.68
N VAL A 70 -2.73 10.62 -10.21
CA VAL A 70 -2.55 10.00 -11.53
C VAL A 70 -3.31 10.87 -12.54
N PRO A 71 -2.64 11.54 -13.50
CA PRO A 71 -3.28 12.50 -14.39
C PRO A 71 -4.51 11.96 -15.12
N GLU A 72 -4.48 10.69 -15.53
CA GLU A 72 -5.56 10.04 -16.27
C GLU A 72 -6.82 9.80 -15.42
N THR A 73 -6.70 9.75 -14.09
CA THR A 73 -7.82 9.55 -13.16
C THR A 73 -7.99 10.70 -12.17
N GLY A 74 -7.19 11.76 -12.32
CA GLY A 74 -7.14 12.91 -11.43
C GLY A 74 -8.52 13.53 -11.25
N SER A 75 -8.85 13.88 -10.02
CA SER A 75 -10.13 14.48 -9.66
C SER A 75 -9.94 15.57 -8.60
N PRO A 76 -10.26 16.84 -8.92
CA PRO A 76 -10.19 17.93 -7.96
C PRO A 76 -11.05 17.68 -6.71
N GLU A 77 -12.17 16.97 -6.85
CA GLU A 77 -13.05 16.62 -5.74
C GLU A 77 -12.33 15.72 -4.72
N PHE A 78 -11.69 14.65 -5.20
CA PHE A 78 -10.98 13.71 -4.32
C PHE A 78 -9.71 14.32 -3.71
N LEU A 79 -9.03 15.19 -4.45
CA LEU A 79 -7.93 15.96 -3.89
C LEU A 79 -8.40 16.91 -2.78
N SER A 80 -9.56 17.55 -2.95
CA SER A 80 -10.16 18.38 -1.91
C SER A 80 -10.52 17.56 -0.67
N LYS A 81 -11.12 16.37 -0.85
CA LYS A 81 -11.42 15.45 0.26
C LYS A 81 -10.13 15.04 0.99
N ALA A 82 -9.07 14.66 0.26
CA ALA A 82 -7.79 14.31 0.87
C ALA A 82 -7.22 15.46 1.72
N ARG A 83 -7.36 16.70 1.25
CA ARG A 83 -6.92 17.91 1.97
C ARG A 83 -7.71 18.11 3.26
N GLU A 84 -9.04 18.07 3.18
CA GLU A 84 -9.93 18.20 4.34
C GLU A 84 -9.57 17.17 5.41
N ARG A 85 -9.41 15.90 5.03
CA ARG A 85 -9.04 14.83 5.97
C ARG A 85 -7.64 15.01 6.57
N ALA A 86 -6.68 15.50 5.79
CA ALA A 86 -5.35 15.81 6.31
C ALA A 86 -5.42 16.90 7.37
N GLU A 87 -6.17 17.99 7.10
CA GLU A 87 -6.37 19.10 8.02
C GLU A 87 -7.09 18.66 9.30
N GLU A 88 -8.15 17.86 9.19
CA GLU A 88 -8.88 17.25 10.33
C GLU A 88 -7.94 16.49 11.27
N ARG A 89 -6.93 15.80 10.71
CA ARG A 89 -5.94 15.03 11.49
C ARG A 89 -4.64 15.80 11.78
N GLY A 90 -4.60 17.10 11.50
CA GLY A 90 -3.42 17.94 11.75
C GLY A 90 -2.18 17.54 10.92
N LYS A 91 -2.39 16.94 9.74
CA LYS A 91 -1.33 16.51 8.82
C LYS A 91 -1.20 17.44 7.61
N HIS A 92 0.00 17.51 7.06
CA HIS A 92 0.27 18.19 5.81
C HIS A 92 -0.05 17.30 4.62
N LEU A 93 -0.75 17.81 3.61
CA LEU A 93 -0.98 17.09 2.36
C LEU A 93 0.20 17.34 1.40
N GLU A 94 0.86 16.28 0.95
CA GLU A 94 1.83 16.31 -0.14
C GLU A 94 1.29 15.55 -1.35
N VAL A 95 1.14 16.25 -2.48
CA VAL A 95 0.67 15.67 -3.74
C VAL A 95 1.86 15.19 -4.56
N ILE A 96 1.88 13.91 -4.89
CA ILE A 96 2.92 13.29 -5.71
C ILE A 96 2.31 12.98 -7.08
N PRO A 97 2.86 13.54 -8.18
CA PRO A 97 2.50 13.13 -9.52
C PRO A 97 2.84 11.65 -9.74
N ALA A 98 1.85 10.83 -10.04
CA ALA A 98 1.98 9.43 -10.38
C ALA A 98 1.86 9.21 -11.90
N THR A 99 2.27 8.04 -12.38
CA THR A 99 2.23 7.73 -13.82
C THR A 99 1.75 6.31 -14.05
N LEU A 100 1.09 6.09 -15.19
CA LEU A 100 0.72 4.75 -15.66
C LEU A 100 1.81 4.06 -16.49
N THR A 101 3.07 4.54 -16.42
CA THR A 101 4.16 4.08 -17.28
C THR A 101 4.34 2.56 -17.27
N LEU A 102 4.25 1.92 -16.11
CA LEU A 102 4.38 0.46 -15.98
C LEU A 102 3.26 -0.28 -16.73
N LEU A 103 2.02 0.20 -16.61
CA LEU A 103 0.88 -0.35 -17.33
C LEU A 103 1.00 -0.12 -18.84
N SER A 104 1.40 1.08 -19.25
CA SER A 104 1.64 1.38 -20.67
C SER A 104 2.74 0.52 -21.28
N ARG A 105 3.80 0.23 -20.52
CA ARG A 105 4.89 -0.69 -20.91
C ARG A 105 4.38 -2.12 -21.10
N LEU A 106 3.63 -2.62 -20.12
CA LEU A 106 3.01 -3.94 -20.16
C LEU A 106 2.13 -4.12 -21.40
N LEU A 107 1.19 -3.19 -21.63
CA LEU A 107 0.26 -3.24 -22.76
C LEU A 107 0.95 -3.03 -24.10
N GLY A 108 2.01 -2.24 -24.14
CA GLY A 108 2.81 -1.98 -25.34
C GLY A 108 3.82 -3.07 -25.69
N GLY A 109 3.89 -4.16 -24.91
CA GLY A 109 4.91 -5.21 -25.08
C GLY A 109 6.34 -4.71 -24.86
N ARG A 110 6.51 -3.53 -24.28
CA ARG A 110 7.82 -2.98 -23.90
C ARG A 110 8.14 -3.52 -22.52
N GLY A 111 8.78 -4.68 -22.48
CA GLY A 111 9.18 -5.33 -21.22
C GLY A 111 10.18 -4.51 -20.39
N GLY A 112 10.59 -5.08 -19.28
CA GLY A 112 11.59 -4.57 -18.35
C GLY A 112 11.65 -5.47 -17.11
N ASP A 113 12.67 -5.29 -16.27
CA ASP A 113 12.88 -6.12 -15.07
C ASP A 113 11.74 -5.98 -14.03
N GLU A 114 10.85 -5.02 -14.24
CA GLU A 114 9.67 -4.72 -13.41
C GLU A 114 8.45 -5.61 -13.77
N ILE A 115 8.52 -6.37 -14.87
CA ILE A 115 7.41 -7.19 -15.40
C ILE A 115 7.86 -8.65 -15.53
N LEU A 116 7.20 -9.55 -14.81
CA LEU A 116 7.39 -10.99 -14.95
C LEU A 116 6.49 -11.55 -16.07
N TYR A 117 7.10 -12.12 -17.10
CA TYR A 117 6.39 -12.86 -18.15
C TYR A 117 6.35 -14.35 -17.81
N VAL A 118 5.15 -14.91 -17.72
CA VAL A 118 4.93 -16.33 -17.41
C VAL A 118 4.52 -17.05 -18.69
N SER A 119 5.34 -18.00 -19.13
CA SER A 119 5.02 -18.81 -20.31
C SER A 119 3.89 -19.80 -20.01
N PRO A 120 3.10 -20.22 -21.01
CA PRO A 120 2.14 -21.30 -20.84
C PRO A 120 2.82 -22.56 -20.29
N GLY A 121 2.26 -23.14 -19.21
CA GLY A 121 2.83 -24.31 -18.53
C GLY A 121 3.93 -24.00 -17.51
N ALA A 122 4.28 -22.73 -17.30
CA ALA A 122 5.18 -22.33 -16.23
C ALA A 122 4.40 -21.96 -14.96
N ALA A 123 5.03 -22.22 -13.79
CA ALA A 123 4.52 -21.85 -12.48
C ALA A 123 5.27 -20.62 -11.93
N ILE A 124 4.58 -19.80 -11.14
CA ILE A 124 5.19 -18.69 -10.39
C ILE A 124 5.72 -19.23 -9.06
N ARG A 125 6.98 -18.94 -8.74
CA ARG A 125 7.60 -19.33 -7.46
C ARG A 125 8.34 -18.16 -6.82
N PRO A 126 8.49 -18.16 -5.49
CA PRO A 126 9.33 -17.18 -4.80
C PRO A 126 10.80 -17.47 -5.11
N SER A 127 11.55 -16.45 -5.54
CA SER A 127 13.01 -16.58 -5.80
C SER A 127 13.86 -16.35 -4.54
N TRP A 128 13.28 -15.75 -3.50
CA TRP A 128 13.95 -15.37 -2.25
C TRP A 128 15.17 -14.43 -2.45
N ASP A 129 15.20 -13.70 -3.56
CA ASP A 129 16.22 -12.70 -3.88
C ASP A 129 15.56 -11.36 -4.27
N ASN A 130 16.35 -10.45 -4.86
CA ASN A 130 15.86 -9.14 -5.29
C ASN A 130 14.85 -9.18 -6.45
N GLN A 131 14.66 -10.32 -7.12
CA GLN A 131 13.61 -10.49 -8.13
C GLN A 131 12.25 -10.77 -7.49
N ILE A 132 12.21 -11.14 -6.21
CA ILE A 132 11.01 -11.47 -5.41
C ILE A 132 10.31 -12.75 -5.90
N MET A 133 9.99 -12.83 -7.18
CA MET A 133 9.32 -13.94 -7.85
C MET A 133 10.01 -14.30 -9.17
N ASN A 134 9.97 -15.57 -9.53
CA ASN A 134 10.40 -16.08 -10.81
C ASN A 134 9.30 -16.93 -11.49
N SER A 135 9.54 -17.28 -12.76
CA SER A 135 8.72 -18.23 -13.51
C SER A 135 9.57 -19.44 -13.88
N GLU A 136 9.13 -20.63 -13.50
CA GLU A 136 9.82 -21.90 -13.74
C GLU A 136 8.92 -22.85 -14.51
N MET A 137 9.48 -23.64 -15.42
CA MET A 137 8.76 -24.74 -16.06
C MET A 137 8.43 -25.81 -15.01
N GLU A 138 7.24 -26.40 -15.11
CA GLU A 138 6.84 -27.54 -14.28
C GLU A 138 7.67 -28.80 -14.56
#